data_AF-A0A8T2AM33-F1
#
_entry.id   AF-A0A8T2AM33-F1
#
_cell.length_a   1.000
_cell.length_b   1.000
_cell.length_c   1.000
_cell.angle_alpha   90.00
_cell.angle_beta   90.00
_cell.angle_gamma   90.00
#
_symmetry.space_group_name_H-M   'P 1'
#
loop_
_entity.id
_entity.type
_entity.pdbx_description
1 polymer ?
#
loop_
_entity_poly.entity_id
_entity_poly.type
_entity_poly.pdbx_seq_one_letter_code
_entity_poly.pdbx_strand_id
1 'polypeptide(L)'
;MADSETPYHPDLEDLRRIPVDLFASKKLPGLSSGDLGFADSSENLVFILRKSSSSLKSLLDSSGVPLFSISRLHNGMWELHKGDVEKRKELVLTAKRTSNKFSKTELKVSFAGESSQHLVIKGCPFQKSCTIYNQDSIVAQLSVGSCLLMKYVRFSYRRV
;
A
#
# COMPACT_ATOMS: atom_id res chain seq x y z
N MET A 1 46.64 -17.89 10.43
CA MET A 1 45.73 -17.81 9.26
C MET A 1 44.52 -18.69 9.54
N ALA A 2 43.37 -18.06 9.76
CA ALA A 2 42.01 -18.55 9.51
C ALA A 2 41.07 -17.76 10.45
N ASP A 3 40.69 -16.54 10.04
CA ASP A 3 39.49 -15.91 10.58
C ASP A 3 38.31 -16.72 10.05
N SER A 4 37.57 -17.35 10.96
CA SER A 4 36.32 -18.02 10.66
C SER A 4 35.27 -16.96 10.37
N GLU A 5 35.00 -16.68 9.10
CA GLU A 5 33.85 -15.88 8.70
C GLU A 5 32.56 -16.58 9.14
N THR A 6 31.97 -16.09 10.23
CA THR A 6 30.58 -16.40 10.56
C THR A 6 29.69 -15.84 9.44
N PRO A 7 28.80 -16.65 8.83
CA PRO A 7 27.89 -16.16 7.80
C PRO A 7 27.10 -14.97 8.33
N TYR A 8 27.17 -13.83 7.65
CA TYR A 8 26.33 -12.68 7.93
C TYR A 8 24.86 -13.12 7.83
N HIS A 9 24.23 -13.36 8.98
CA HIS A 9 22.80 -13.49 9.09
C HIS A 9 22.26 -12.10 9.42
N PRO A 10 21.71 -11.35 8.45
CA PRO A 10 21.10 -10.06 8.75
C PRO A 10 19.94 -10.29 9.71
N ASP A 11 19.90 -9.51 10.79
CA ASP A 11 18.79 -9.50 11.73
C ASP A 11 17.50 -9.17 10.97
N LEU A 12 16.44 -9.92 11.24
CA LEU A 12 15.12 -9.72 10.65
C LEU A 12 14.54 -8.34 11.01
N GLU A 13 15.04 -7.70 12.07
CA GLU A 13 14.76 -6.30 12.41
C GLU A 13 15.52 -5.29 11.52
N ASP A 14 16.69 -5.64 10.97
CA ASP A 14 17.42 -4.76 10.04
C ASP A 14 16.82 -4.78 8.63
N LEU A 15 16.25 -5.90 8.19
CA LEU A 15 15.46 -5.97 6.95
C LEU A 15 14.15 -5.16 7.03
N ARG A 16 13.65 -4.84 8.22
CA ARG A 16 12.48 -3.95 8.42
C ARG A 16 12.81 -2.46 8.24
N ARG A 17 14.08 -2.10 8.05
CA ARG A 17 14.54 -0.70 7.91
C ARG A 17 14.86 -0.30 6.47
N ILE A 18 14.92 -1.25 5.54
CA ILE A 18 15.25 -0.94 4.14
C ILE A 18 13.96 -0.47 3.46
N PRO A 19 13.90 0.79 3.01
CA PRO A 19 12.73 1.26 2.31
C PRO A 19 12.58 0.51 0.98
N VAL A 20 11.34 0.13 0.67
CA VAL A 20 11.02 -0.51 -0.62
C VAL A 20 10.43 0.54 -1.53
N ASP A 21 11.04 0.69 -2.71
CA ASP A 21 10.49 1.47 -3.80
C ASP A 21 9.55 0.60 -4.64
N LEU A 22 8.32 1.07 -4.82
CA LEU A 22 7.38 0.46 -5.74
C LEU A 22 7.25 1.32 -7.01
N PHE A 23 6.86 0.70 -8.12
CA PHE A 23 6.70 1.34 -9.42
C PHE A 23 5.35 0.96 -10.02
N ALA A 24 4.45 1.94 -10.14
CA ALA A 24 3.11 1.70 -10.65
C ALA A 24 3.08 1.82 -12.18
N SER A 25 2.67 0.77 -12.88
CA SER A 25 2.60 0.74 -14.35
C SER A 25 1.48 -0.17 -14.86
N LYS A 26 0.86 0.23 -15.96
CA LYS A 26 -0.12 -0.59 -16.70
C LYS A 26 0.52 -1.49 -17.76
N LYS A 27 1.83 -1.36 -17.96
CA LYS A 27 2.59 -2.01 -19.04
C LYS A 27 3.52 -3.12 -18.52
N LEU A 28 3.36 -3.54 -17.27
CA LEU A 28 4.17 -4.63 -16.74
C LEU A 28 3.77 -5.97 -17.37
N PRO A 29 4.73 -6.87 -17.62
CA PRO A 29 4.44 -8.23 -18.07
C PRO A 29 3.48 -8.95 -17.11
N GLY A 30 2.58 -9.78 -17.66
CA GLY A 30 1.62 -10.56 -16.88
C GLY A 30 0.35 -9.81 -16.44
N LEU A 31 0.23 -8.51 -16.73
CA LEU A 31 -0.99 -7.75 -16.44
C LEU A 31 -2.08 -7.98 -17.48
N SER A 32 -3.33 -8.10 -17.02
CA SER A 32 -4.50 -8.05 -17.90
C SER A 32 -4.80 -6.60 -18.33
N SER A 33 -5.50 -6.45 -19.46
CA SER A 33 -5.88 -5.11 -19.96
C SER A 33 -6.69 -4.34 -18.91
N GLY A 34 -6.21 -3.15 -18.55
CA GLY A 34 -6.86 -2.27 -17.58
C GLY A 34 -6.36 -2.41 -16.13
N ASP A 35 -5.58 -3.45 -15.82
CA ASP A 35 -4.96 -3.61 -14.50
C ASP A 35 -3.80 -2.59 -14.31
N LEU A 36 -3.55 -2.24 -13.05
CA LEU A 36 -2.38 -1.45 -12.64
C LEU A 36 -1.48 -2.34 -11.77
N GLY A 37 -0.28 -2.64 -12.25
CA GLY A 37 0.70 -3.39 -11.47
C GLY A 37 1.63 -2.48 -10.70
N PHE A 38 2.16 -3.01 -9.60
CA PHE A 38 3.19 -2.39 -8.78
C PHE A 38 4.39 -3.34 -8.75
N ALA A 39 5.53 -2.89 -9.25
CA ALA A 39 6.76 -3.66 -9.26
C ALA A 39 7.81 -3.08 -8.31
N ASP A 40 8.79 -3.87 -7.89
CA ASP A 40 9.97 -3.39 -7.17
C ASP A 40 10.98 -2.71 -8.12
N SER A 41 12.13 -2.30 -7.59
CA SER A 41 13.22 -1.69 -8.36
C SER A 41 13.88 -2.61 -9.39
N SER A 42 13.64 -3.92 -9.30
CA SER A 42 14.11 -4.94 -10.25
C SER A 42 13.03 -5.35 -11.25
N GLU A 43 11.94 -4.57 -11.33
CA GLU A 43 10.77 -4.81 -12.19
C GLU A 43 10.01 -6.10 -11.86
N ASN A 44 10.23 -6.71 -10.69
CA ASN A 44 9.44 -7.85 -10.26
C ASN A 44 8.06 -7.38 -9.82
N LEU A 45 7.01 -7.98 -10.38
CA LEU A 45 5.63 -7.68 -10.00
C LEU A 45 5.40 -8.06 -8.53
N VAL A 46 4.96 -7.10 -7.72
CA VAL A 46 4.67 -7.29 -6.28
C VAL A 46 3.17 -7.32 -6.03
N PHE A 47 2.42 -6.38 -6.62
CA PHE A 47 0.96 -6.30 -6.47
C PHE A 47 0.26 -5.99 -7.78
N ILE A 48 -0.99 -6.43 -7.89
CA ILE A 48 -1.88 -6.08 -9.00
C ILE A 48 -3.12 -5.40 -8.43
N LEU A 49 -3.43 -4.21 -8.91
CA LEU A 49 -4.70 -3.54 -8.65
C LEU A 49 -5.64 -3.74 -9.83
N ARG A 50 -6.65 -4.59 -9.61
CA ARG A 50 -7.70 -4.89 -10.58
C ARG A 50 -8.95 -4.08 -10.31
N LYS A 51 -9.52 -3.48 -11.35
CA LYS A 51 -10.74 -2.68 -11.24
C LYS A 51 -11.95 -3.53 -11.64
N SER A 52 -12.81 -3.83 -10.68
CA SER A 52 -14.09 -4.53 -10.95
C SER A 52 -15.18 -3.54 -11.39
N SER A 53 -15.20 -2.34 -10.80
CA SER A 53 -16.13 -1.27 -11.17
C SER A 53 -15.55 0.11 -10.88
N SER A 54 -16.33 1.18 -11.08
CA SER A 54 -15.90 2.55 -10.71
C SER A 54 -15.62 2.68 -9.20
N SER A 55 -16.37 1.95 -8.37
CA SER A 55 -16.30 1.99 -6.90
C SER A 55 -15.51 0.81 -6.31
N LEU A 56 -15.38 -0.32 -7.01
CA LEU A 56 -14.78 -1.55 -6.47
C LEU A 56 -13.46 -1.90 -7.16
N LYS A 57 -12.44 -2.20 -6.35
CA LYS A 57 -11.13 -2.66 -6.80
C LYS A 57 -10.65 -3.81 -5.91
N SER A 58 -9.83 -4.69 -6.46
CA SER A 58 -9.17 -5.76 -5.73
C SER A 58 -7.67 -5.57 -5.80
N LEU A 59 -6.99 -5.63 -4.66
CA LEU A 59 -5.55 -5.69 -4.56
C LEU A 59 -5.16 -7.17 -4.46
N LEU A 60 -4.44 -7.65 -5.45
CA LEU A 60 -3.95 -9.02 -5.57
C LEU A 60 -2.45 -9.05 -5.30
N ASP A 61 -1.94 -10.21 -4.89
CA ASP A 61 -0.50 -10.49 -4.93
C ASP A 61 -0.01 -10.68 -6.38
N SER A 62 1.29 -10.93 -6.53
CA SER A 62 1.94 -11.17 -7.82
C SER A 62 1.44 -12.44 -8.54
N SER A 63 0.82 -13.38 -7.82
CA SER A 63 0.22 -14.60 -8.37
C SER A 63 -1.26 -14.43 -8.73
N GLY A 64 -1.83 -13.24 -8.51
CA GLY A 64 -3.22 -12.94 -8.79
C GLY A 64 -4.20 -13.38 -7.68
N VAL A 65 -3.71 -13.76 -6.50
CA VAL A 65 -4.56 -14.11 -5.35
C VAL A 65 -5.07 -12.83 -4.68
N PRO A 66 -6.39 -12.67 -4.47
CA PRO A 66 -6.93 -11.49 -3.80
C PRO A 66 -6.49 -11.36 -2.34
N LEU A 67 -5.80 -10.26 -2.02
CA LEU A 67 -5.39 -9.90 -0.66
C LEU A 67 -6.43 -9.01 0.01
N PHE A 68 -6.89 -7.99 -0.70
CA PHE A 68 -7.84 -7.01 -0.18
C PHE A 68 -8.82 -6.54 -1.24
N SER A 69 -10.02 -6.16 -0.81
CA SER A 69 -11.01 -5.45 -1.62
C SER A 69 -11.16 -4.02 -1.13
N ILE A 70 -11.09 -3.08 -2.07
CA ILE A 70 -11.20 -1.64 -1.85
C ILE A 70 -12.54 -1.18 -2.38
N SER A 71 -13.40 -0.70 -1.47
CA SER A 71 -14.71 -0.16 -1.80
C SER A 71 -14.73 1.35 -1.59
N ARG A 72 -14.99 2.10 -2.67
CA ARG A 72 -15.28 3.54 -2.59
C ARG A 72 -16.76 3.72 -2.24
N LEU A 73 -17.00 4.36 -1.11
CA LEU A 73 -18.33 4.74 -0.66
C LEU A 73 -18.71 6.13 -1.16
N HIS A 74 -19.92 6.57 -0.81
CA HIS A 74 -20.32 7.96 -0.98
C HIS A 74 -19.44 8.88 -0.11
N ASN A 75 -19.59 10.20 -0.22
CA ASN A 75 -18.93 11.22 0.62
C ASN A 75 -17.37 11.23 0.67
N GLY A 76 -16.68 10.46 -0.19
CA GLY A 76 -15.22 10.42 -0.21
C GLY A 76 -14.62 9.56 0.90
N MET A 77 -15.33 8.48 1.24
CA MET A 77 -14.85 7.43 2.13
C MET A 77 -14.50 6.17 1.33
N TRP A 78 -13.52 5.42 1.82
CA TRP A 78 -13.13 4.13 1.30
C TRP A 78 -13.00 3.13 2.44
N GLU A 79 -13.33 1.88 2.17
CA GLU A 79 -13.13 0.76 3.07
C GLU A 79 -12.23 -0.27 2.40
N LEU A 80 -11.31 -0.83 3.19
CA LEU A 80 -10.47 -1.94 2.81
C LEU A 80 -10.93 -3.16 3.60
N HIS A 81 -11.33 -4.21 2.89
CA HIS A 81 -11.67 -5.50 3.50
C HIS A 81 -10.64 -6.54 3.12
N LYS A 82 -10.40 -7.49 4.02
CA LYS A 82 -9.52 -8.63 3.75
C LYS A 82 -10.18 -9.62 2.78
N GLY A 83 -9.40 -10.09 1.81
CA GLY A 83 -9.83 -11.03 0.79
C GLY A 83 -10.61 -10.38 -0.36
N ASP A 84 -11.26 -11.24 -1.14
CA ASP A 84 -11.98 -10.85 -2.36
C ASP A 84 -13.34 -10.20 -2.08
N VAL A 85 -13.87 -9.50 -3.09
CA VAL A 85 -15.11 -8.71 -3.08
C VAL A 85 -16.33 -9.54 -2.68
N GLU A 86 -16.36 -10.84 -3.02
CA GLU A 86 -17.46 -11.76 -2.66
C GLU A 86 -17.37 -12.24 -1.21
N LYS A 87 -16.16 -12.26 -0.64
CA LYS A 87 -15.85 -12.80 0.69
C LYS A 87 -15.53 -11.67 1.67
N ARG A 88 -16.29 -10.57 1.67
CA ARG A 88 -16.14 -9.43 2.61
C ARG A 88 -16.23 -9.90 4.06
N LYS A 89 -15.12 -10.40 4.60
CA LYS A 89 -15.11 -11.12 5.88
C LYS A 89 -14.68 -10.22 7.02
N GLU A 90 -13.83 -9.23 6.75
CA GLU A 90 -13.18 -8.45 7.81
C GLU A 90 -12.79 -7.07 7.30
N LEU A 91 -13.35 -6.02 7.91
CA LEU A 91 -12.90 -4.64 7.69
C LEU A 91 -11.51 -4.49 8.29
N VAL A 92 -10.55 -4.00 7.49
CA VAL A 92 -9.15 -3.82 7.91
C VAL A 92 -8.89 -2.35 8.24
N LEU A 93 -9.35 -1.45 7.37
CA LEU A 93 -9.22 -0.02 7.57
C LEU A 93 -10.29 0.76 6.82
N THR A 94 -10.49 1.99 7.26
CA THR A 94 -11.31 3.00 6.60
C THR A 94 -10.44 4.20 6.29
N ALA A 95 -10.51 4.71 5.07
CA ALA A 95 -9.91 5.99 4.69
C ALA A 95 -11.00 7.02 4.43
N LYS A 96 -10.92 8.18 5.05
CA LYS A 96 -11.88 9.29 4.85
C LYS A 96 -11.15 10.52 4.36
N ARG A 97 -11.62 11.09 3.27
CA ARG A 97 -11.13 12.39 2.79
C ARG A 97 -11.56 13.49 3.76
N THR A 98 -10.60 14.22 4.31
CA THR A 98 -10.83 15.33 5.24
C THR A 98 -10.65 16.68 4.56
N SER A 99 -9.87 16.76 3.48
CA SER A 99 -9.72 17.96 2.66
C SER A 99 -9.65 17.63 1.19
N ASN A 100 -10.32 18.44 0.36
CA ASN A 100 -10.37 18.28 -1.09
C ASN A 100 -10.25 19.65 -1.77
N LYS A 101 -9.09 20.27 -1.67
CA LYS A 101 -8.75 21.48 -2.44
C LYS A 101 -8.05 21.05 -3.72
N PHE A 102 -8.14 21.89 -4.76
CA PHE A 102 -7.56 21.59 -6.08
C PHE A 102 -6.10 21.11 -6.02
N SER A 103 -5.29 21.73 -5.16
CA SER A 103 -3.87 21.41 -4.97
C SER A 103 -3.56 20.61 -3.69
N LYS A 104 -4.56 20.27 -2.87
CA LYS A 104 -4.34 19.60 -1.59
C LYS A 104 -5.43 18.58 -1.30
N THR A 105 -5.01 17.32 -1.29
CA THR A 105 -5.80 16.21 -0.79
C THR A 105 -5.30 15.82 0.60
N GLU A 106 -6.24 15.60 1.51
CA GLU A 106 -5.95 15.02 2.81
C GLU A 106 -6.88 13.85 3.09
N LEU A 107 -6.31 12.71 3.49
CA LEU A 107 -7.07 11.54 3.93
C LEU A 107 -6.62 11.15 5.34
N LYS A 108 -7.59 10.82 6.19
CA LYS A 108 -7.35 10.15 7.47
C LYS A 108 -7.68 8.67 7.31
N VAL A 109 -6.74 7.81 7.68
CA VAL A 109 -6.89 6.35 7.65
C VAL A 109 -6.99 5.84 9.08
N SER A 110 -8.02 5.08 9.39
CA SER A 110 -8.22 4.44 10.69
C SER A 110 -8.25 2.93 10.51
N PHE A 111 -7.57 2.19 11.39
CA PHE A 111 -7.59 0.73 11.38
C PHE A 111 -8.76 0.18 12.18
N ALA A 112 -9.33 -0.94 11.74
CA ALA A 112 -10.39 -1.61 12.49
C ALA A 112 -9.82 -2.19 13.79
N GLY A 113 -10.55 -2.00 14.90
CA GLY A 113 -10.15 -2.52 16.22
C GLY A 113 -9.08 -1.71 16.97
N GLU A 114 -8.44 -0.72 16.34
CA GLU A 114 -7.38 0.08 16.94
C GLU A 114 -7.69 1.59 16.86
N SER A 115 -8.36 2.12 17.88
CA SER A 115 -8.84 3.52 17.87
C SER A 115 -7.74 4.58 17.93
N SER A 116 -6.54 4.22 18.41
CA SER A 116 -5.39 5.11 18.55
C SER A 116 -4.52 5.17 17.29
N GLN A 117 -4.51 4.11 16.49
CA GLN A 117 -3.68 4.03 15.29
C GLN A 117 -4.41 4.65 14.10
N HIS A 118 -3.82 5.72 13.57
CA HIS A 118 -4.30 6.34 12.34
C HIS A 118 -3.14 6.86 11.52
N LEU A 119 -3.29 6.76 10.19
CA LEU A 119 -2.37 7.39 9.26
C LEU A 119 -3.01 8.64 8.66
N VAL A 120 -2.17 9.60 8.31
CA VAL A 120 -2.62 10.79 7.60
C VAL A 120 -1.88 10.88 6.28
N ILE A 121 -2.62 10.97 5.18
CA ILE A 121 -2.07 11.16 3.85
C ILE A 121 -2.27 12.62 3.49
N LYS A 122 -1.19 13.35 3.18
CA LYS A 122 -1.22 14.76 2.77
C LYS A 122 -0.48 14.93 1.45
N GLY A 123 -0.93 15.85 0.61
CA GLY A 123 -0.20 16.31 -0.57
C GLY A 123 -1.08 16.52 -1.78
N CYS A 124 -0.48 16.53 -2.97
CA CYS A 124 -1.18 16.70 -4.24
C CYS A 124 -0.92 15.50 -5.15
N PRO A 125 -1.94 14.67 -5.44
CA PRO A 125 -1.77 13.54 -6.37
C PRO A 125 -1.29 13.98 -7.76
N PHE A 126 -1.77 15.15 -8.24
CA PHE A 126 -1.39 15.69 -9.55
C PHE A 126 0.08 16.13 -9.63
N GLN A 127 0.64 16.61 -8.51
CA GLN A 127 2.06 16.97 -8.42
C GLN A 127 2.91 15.83 -7.88
N LYS A 128 2.35 14.63 -7.70
CA LYS A 128 3.01 13.45 -7.15
C LYS A 128 3.70 13.72 -5.80
N SER A 129 3.13 14.58 -4.96
CA SER A 129 3.72 15.05 -3.70
C SER A 129 3.05 14.45 -2.45
N CYS A 130 2.36 13.32 -2.61
CA CYS A 130 1.67 12.66 -1.50
C CYS A 130 2.66 12.04 -0.51
N THR A 131 2.42 12.25 0.78
CA THR A 131 3.19 11.65 1.88
C THR A 131 2.23 11.04 2.90
N ILE A 132 2.57 9.84 3.38
CA ILE A 132 1.85 9.11 4.43
C ILE A 132 2.61 9.31 5.74
N TYR A 133 1.90 9.80 6.74
CA TYR A 133 2.40 10.06 8.08
C TYR A 133 1.75 9.10 9.07
N ASN A 134 2.54 8.60 10.01
CA ASN A 134 2.08 8.03 11.27
C ASN A 134 2.50 9.00 12.38
N GLN A 135 1.55 9.71 12.98
CA GLN A 135 1.83 10.82 13.90
C GLN A 135 2.82 11.82 13.24
N ASP A 136 4.00 11.98 13.81
CA ASP A 136 5.05 12.89 13.34
C ASP A 136 6.10 12.20 12.45
N SER A 137 5.93 10.90 12.17
CA SER A 137 6.87 10.11 11.36
C SER A 137 6.36 9.85 9.95
N ILE A 138 7.24 10.02 8.97
CA ILE A 138 6.95 9.67 7.57
C ILE A 138 7.09 8.16 7.40
N VAL A 139 6.01 7.50 6.99
CA VAL A 139 6.00 6.04 6.73
C VAL A 139 5.94 5.70 5.24
N ALA A 140 5.47 6.62 4.38
CA ALA A 140 5.66 6.47 2.94
C ALA A 140 5.65 7.80 2.17
N GLN A 141 6.30 7.86 1.02
CA GLN A 141 6.35 9.05 0.15
C GLN A 141 6.19 8.70 -1.32
N LEU A 142 5.45 9.53 -2.05
CA LEU A 142 5.41 9.53 -3.51
C LEU A 142 6.47 10.50 -4.04
N SER A 143 7.27 10.07 -5.03
CA SER A 143 8.30 10.90 -5.67
C SER A 143 8.07 10.95 -7.18
N VAL A 144 8.69 11.94 -7.84
CA VAL A 144 8.67 12.04 -9.30
C VAL A 144 9.73 11.07 -9.84
N GLY A 145 9.31 9.91 -10.33
CA GLY A 145 10.19 8.88 -10.90
C GLY A 145 10.15 7.54 -10.16
N SER A 146 9.65 7.51 -8.91
CA SER A 146 9.46 6.31 -8.07
C SER A 146 8.09 6.39 -7.36
N CYS A 147 7.36 5.27 -7.27
CA CYS A 147 5.97 5.24 -6.78
C CYS A 147 5.84 4.51 -5.43
N LEU A 148 5.89 5.28 -4.33
CA LEU A 148 5.92 4.84 -2.92
C LEU A 148 7.29 4.31 -2.46
N LEU A 149 8.04 5.18 -1.79
CA LEU A 149 9.04 4.78 -0.80
C LEU A 149 8.27 4.36 0.45
N MET A 150 8.02 3.08 0.65
CA MET A 150 7.29 2.57 1.81
C MET A 150 8.30 2.20 2.91
N LYS A 151 8.37 2.99 3.98
CA LYS A 151 9.28 2.76 5.11
C LYS A 151 8.74 1.70 6.10
N TYR A 152 7.42 1.54 6.21
CA TYR A 152 6.81 0.56 7.12
C TYR A 152 5.44 0.08 6.61
N VAL A 153 5.28 -1.24 6.43
CA VAL A 153 3.98 -1.90 6.35
C VAL A 153 3.97 -3.11 7.27
N ARG A 154 3.22 -3.01 8.37
CA ARG A 154 2.83 -4.16 9.17
C ARG A 154 1.46 -4.63 8.69
N PHE A 155 1.42 -5.62 7.81
CA PHE A 155 0.25 -6.51 7.74
C PHE A 155 0.53 -7.64 8.73
N SER A 156 -0.05 -7.57 9.92
CA SER A 156 -0.02 -8.73 10.83
C SER A 156 -0.85 -9.85 10.23
N TYR A 157 -0.22 -10.71 9.45
CA TYR A 157 -0.74 -12.04 9.18
C TYR A 157 -0.63 -12.86 10.47
N ARG A 158 -1.67 -12.84 11.30
CA ARG A 158 -1.91 -14.00 12.15
C ARG A 158 -2.37 -15.12 11.23
N ARG A 159 -1.48 -16.06 10.92
CA ARG A 159 -1.91 -17.43 10.61
C ARG A 159 -2.57 -17.93 11.90
N VAL A 160 -3.87 -18.15 11.84
CA VAL A 160 -4.53 -19.10 12.74
C VAL A 160 -4.50 -20.44 12.01
#